data_AF-T0WR78-F1
#
_entry.id   AF-T0WR78-F1
#
_cell.length_a   1.000
_cell.length_b   1.000
_cell.length_c   1.000
_cell.angle_alpha   90.00
_cell.angle_beta   90.00
_cell.angle_gamma   90.00
#
_symmetry.space_group_name_H-M   'P 1'
#
loop_
_entity.id
_entity.type
_entity.pdbx_description
1 polymer ?
#
loop_
_entity_poly.entity_id
_entity_poly.type
_entity_poly.pdbx_seq_one_letter_code
_entity_poly.pdbx_strand_id
1 'polypeptide(L)'
;GGEIMTNSQLALYLLQSLNMALGSQIEGETSYTNSFDVKVQEDGFLFLPRMPSGYIIDNDLYFKIFLIANACLYPRYTLLKQNSAYFVPLNTDDIHTQRGLFFPWKMGISKRLVINDLDFFVASQHKPYIPIMENLETKLR
;
A
#
# COMPACT_ATOMS: atom_id res chain seq x y z
N GLY A 1 11.13 0.48 -22.08
CA GLY A 1 9.87 -0.24 -21.83
C GLY A 1 10.04 -1.03 -20.56
N GLY A 2 9.33 -0.66 -19.49
CA GLY A 2 9.27 -1.48 -18.28
C GLY A 2 8.08 -2.43 -18.41
N GLU A 3 8.29 -3.72 -18.17
CA GLU A 3 7.18 -4.68 -18.07
C GLU A 3 6.15 -4.20 -17.05
N ILE A 4 4.89 -4.11 -17.48
CA ILE A 4 3.76 -3.91 -16.60
C ILE A 4 3.54 -5.22 -15.86
N MET A 5 3.97 -5.27 -14.60
CA MET A 5 3.74 -6.42 -13.73
C MET A 5 2.25 -6.53 -13.43
N THR A 6 1.66 -7.71 -13.63
CA THR A 6 0.25 -7.96 -13.29
C THR A 6 0.04 -7.89 -11.77
N ASN A 7 -1.19 -7.63 -11.33
CA ASN A 7 -1.52 -7.60 -9.89
C ASN A 7 -1.13 -8.91 -9.19
N SER A 8 -1.27 -10.06 -9.86
CA SER A 8 -0.89 -11.36 -9.31
C SER A 8 0.63 -11.50 -9.13
N GLN A 9 1.42 -11.02 -10.09
CA GLN A 9 2.89 -11.01 -9.97
C GLN A 9 3.36 -10.03 -8.88
N LEU A 10 2.70 -8.88 -8.76
CA LEU A 10 3.01 -7.89 -7.73
C LEU A 10 2.66 -8.41 -6.34
N ALA A 11 1.52 -9.09 -6.19
CA ALA A 11 1.13 -9.75 -4.95
C ALA A 11 2.15 -10.83 -4.57
N LEU A 12 2.58 -11.66 -5.52
CA LEU A 12 3.59 -12.69 -5.30
C LEU A 12 4.94 -12.08 -4.87
N TYR A 13 5.36 -11.00 -5.52
CA TYR A 13 6.61 -10.30 -5.18
C TYR A 13 6.57 -9.69 -3.77
N LEU A 14 5.46 -9.07 -3.40
CA LEU A 14 5.23 -8.59 -2.03
C LEU A 14 5.23 -9.73 -1.02
N LEU A 15 4.50 -10.81 -1.31
CA LEU A 15 4.40 -11.98 -0.45
C LEU A 15 5.78 -12.60 -0.17
N GLN A 16 6.62 -12.75 -1.21
CA GLN A 16 8.00 -13.21 -1.08
C GLN A 16 8.84 -12.25 -0.22
N SER A 17 8.75 -10.95 -0.49
CA SER A 17 9.50 -9.93 0.25
C SER A 17 9.15 -9.92 1.74
N LEU A 18 7.86 -10.04 2.06
CA LEU A 18 7.37 -10.11 3.43
C LEU A 18 7.79 -11.40 4.13
N ASN A 19 7.69 -12.56 3.47
CA ASN A 19 8.17 -13.83 4.04
C ASN A 19 9.65 -13.78 4.42
N MET A 20 10.49 -13.17 3.57
CA MET A 20 11.93 -13.07 3.84
C MET A 20 12.26 -12.09 4.97
N ALA A 21 11.56 -10.96 5.03
CA ALA A 21 11.90 -9.87 5.95
C ALA A 21 11.18 -9.97 7.31
N LEU A 22 9.97 -10.53 7.37
CA LEU A 22 9.20 -10.66 8.61
C LEU A 22 9.53 -11.90 9.42
N GLY A 23 10.15 -12.94 8.83
CA GLY A 23 10.24 -14.28 9.44
C GLY A 23 10.72 -14.32 10.90
N SER A 24 11.71 -13.51 11.29
CA SER A 24 12.17 -13.45 12.70
C SER A 24 11.25 -12.68 13.65
N GLN A 25 10.36 -11.85 13.11
CA GLN A 25 9.50 -10.92 13.86
C GLN A 25 8.08 -11.43 14.04
N ILE A 26 7.65 -12.39 13.22
CA ILE A 26 6.36 -13.08 13.35
C ILE A 26 6.57 -14.55 13.77
N GLU A 27 7.58 -14.80 14.60
CA GLU A 27 7.84 -16.12 15.21
C GLU A 27 8.00 -17.26 14.19
N GLY A 28 8.53 -16.97 13.01
CA GLY A 28 8.70 -17.95 11.94
C GLY A 28 7.43 -18.23 11.13
N GLU A 29 6.33 -17.54 11.41
CA GLU A 29 5.11 -17.62 10.61
C GLU A 29 5.34 -17.09 9.19
N THR A 30 4.74 -17.72 8.20
CA THR A 30 4.90 -17.35 6.79
C THR A 30 3.60 -17.54 6.03
N SER A 31 3.54 -17.05 4.80
CA SER A 31 2.44 -17.40 3.91
C SER A 31 2.43 -18.90 3.56
N TYR A 32 3.56 -19.60 3.64
CA TYR A 32 3.65 -21.04 3.38
C TYR A 32 3.00 -21.88 4.50
N THR A 33 2.99 -21.34 5.73
CA THR A 33 2.22 -21.90 6.86
C THR A 33 0.80 -21.35 6.93
N ASN A 34 0.36 -20.61 5.90
CA ASN A 34 -0.99 -20.07 5.75
C ASN A 34 -1.36 -18.99 6.79
N SER A 35 -0.35 -18.31 7.34
CA SER A 35 -0.52 -17.38 8.47
C SER A 35 -0.88 -15.96 8.03
N PHE A 36 -0.57 -15.63 6.77
CA PHE A 36 -1.06 -14.44 6.10
C PHE A 36 -1.03 -14.59 4.58
N ASP A 37 -1.71 -13.68 3.90
CA ASP A 37 -1.66 -13.53 2.44
C ASP A 37 -1.59 -12.04 2.05
N VAL A 38 -1.35 -11.77 0.77
CA VAL A 38 -1.34 -10.41 0.20
C VAL A 38 -2.31 -10.31 -0.96
N LYS A 39 -3.14 -9.27 -0.96
CA LYS A 39 -4.03 -8.94 -2.07
C LYS A 39 -3.73 -7.54 -2.59
N VAL A 40 -3.38 -7.45 -3.87
CA VAL A 40 -3.17 -6.17 -4.56
C VAL A 40 -4.50 -5.62 -5.06
N GLN A 41 -4.66 -4.30 -4.91
CA GLN A 41 -5.77 -3.51 -5.42
C GLN A 41 -5.20 -2.32 -6.23
N GLU A 42 -6.07 -1.52 -6.83
CA GLU A 42 -5.66 -0.38 -7.65
C GLU A 42 -4.95 0.70 -6.83
N ASP A 43 -5.48 1.01 -5.66
CA ASP A 43 -5.06 2.10 -4.77
C ASP A 43 -4.11 1.66 -3.65
N GLY A 44 -3.76 0.37 -3.58
CA GLY A 44 -2.90 -0.17 -2.53
C GLY A 44 -2.80 -1.68 -2.53
N PHE A 45 -2.32 -2.22 -1.43
CA PHE A 45 -2.42 -3.64 -1.14
C PHE A 45 -2.95 -3.90 0.26
N LEU A 46 -3.43 -5.11 0.45
CA LEU A 46 -3.86 -5.64 1.74
C LEU A 46 -2.88 -6.69 2.20
N PHE A 47 -2.47 -6.59 3.46
CA PHE A 47 -1.93 -7.72 4.21
C PHE A 47 -3.09 -8.40 4.93
N LEU A 48 -3.26 -9.69 4.72
CA LEU A 48 -4.40 -10.48 5.19
C LEU A 48 -3.93 -11.44 6.28
N PRO A 49 -3.91 -11.03 7.57
CA PRO A 49 -3.54 -11.93 8.64
C PRO A 49 -4.64 -12.98 8.84
N ARG A 50 -4.24 -14.25 8.97
CA ARG A 50 -5.18 -15.31 9.34
C ARG A 50 -5.29 -15.38 10.86
N MET A 51 -6.52 -15.39 11.37
CA MET A 51 -6.77 -15.49 12.82
C MET A 51 -7.33 -16.87 13.18
N PRO A 52 -7.07 -17.41 14.38
CA PRO A 52 -6.12 -16.90 15.38
C PRO A 52 -4.68 -16.91 14.85
N SER A 53 -3.87 -15.95 15.30
CA SER A 53 -2.50 -15.72 14.84
C SER A 53 -1.51 -15.91 16.00
N GLY A 54 -0.33 -16.47 15.70
CA GLY A 54 0.79 -16.54 16.65
C GLY A 54 1.50 -15.20 16.87
N TYR A 55 1.28 -14.22 16.00
CA TYR A 55 1.88 -12.88 16.10
C TYR A 55 0.84 -11.80 16.42
N ILE A 56 1.29 -10.75 17.11
CA ILE A 56 0.47 -9.60 17.46
C ILE A 56 0.26 -8.72 16.23
N ILE A 57 -1.00 -8.31 16.01
CA ILE A 57 -1.38 -7.39 14.94
C ILE A 57 -1.56 -6.00 15.55
N ASP A 58 -0.55 -5.16 15.41
CA ASP A 58 -0.51 -3.81 15.98
C ASP A 58 0.12 -2.78 15.02
N ASN A 59 0.36 -1.57 15.53
CA ASN A 59 1.02 -0.51 14.79
C ASN A 59 2.47 -0.87 14.43
N ASP A 60 3.16 -1.65 15.26
CA ASP A 60 4.55 -2.01 15.03
C ASP A 60 4.67 -2.98 13.85
N LEU A 61 3.83 -4.02 13.80
CA LEU A 61 3.75 -4.91 12.65
C LEU A 61 3.38 -4.13 11.38
N TYR A 62 2.37 -3.26 11.47
CA TYR A 62 1.93 -2.44 10.35
C TYR A 62 3.09 -1.59 9.79
N PHE A 63 3.81 -0.85 10.64
CA PHE A 63 4.90 0.00 10.19
C PHE A 63 6.09 -0.79 9.65
N LYS A 64 6.36 -1.99 10.17
CA LYS A 64 7.40 -2.85 9.62
C LYS A 64 7.04 -3.35 8.22
N ILE A 65 5.81 -3.80 8.01
CA ILE A 65 5.30 -4.16 6.68
C ILE A 65 5.42 -2.97 5.73
N PHE A 66 5.02 -1.78 6.17
CA PHE A 66 5.17 -0.55 5.37
C PHE A 66 6.63 -0.31 4.96
N LEU A 67 7.59 -0.43 5.88
CA LEU A 67 9.01 -0.20 5.58
C LEU A 67 9.54 -1.19 4.53
N ILE A 68 9.21 -2.47 4.69
CA ILE A 68 9.61 -3.54 3.76
C ILE A 68 8.99 -3.27 2.37
N ALA A 69 7.67 -3.11 2.32
CA ALA A 69 6.96 -2.92 1.06
C ALA A 69 7.36 -1.61 0.36
N ASN A 70 7.61 -0.53 1.10
CA ASN A 70 8.07 0.73 0.54
C ASN A 70 9.46 0.59 -0.13
N ALA A 71 10.37 -0.16 0.48
CA ALA A 71 11.69 -0.43 -0.11
C ALA A 71 11.60 -1.31 -1.38
N CYS A 72 10.71 -2.31 -1.38
CA CYS A 72 10.52 -3.22 -2.50
C CYS A 72 9.82 -2.57 -3.70
N LEU A 73 8.88 -1.66 -3.44
CA LEU A 73 8.00 -1.10 -4.46
C LEU A 73 8.51 0.22 -5.05
N TYR A 74 9.31 0.99 -4.31
CA TYR A 74 9.90 2.21 -4.84
C TYR A 74 10.93 1.88 -5.95
N PRO A 75 10.97 2.61 -7.09
CA PRO A 75 10.23 3.84 -7.42
C PRO A 75 8.91 3.61 -8.19
N ARG A 76 8.48 2.36 -8.39
CA ARG A 76 7.27 2.04 -9.17
C ARG A 76 5.99 2.38 -8.43
N TYR A 77 5.97 2.24 -7.12
CA TYR A 77 4.89 2.71 -6.27
C TYR A 77 5.45 3.45 -5.06
N THR A 78 4.78 4.53 -4.68
CA THR A 78 5.05 5.29 -3.46
C THR A 78 3.98 4.95 -2.43
N LEU A 79 4.34 4.26 -1.35
CA LEU A 79 3.38 3.97 -0.27
C LEU A 79 3.12 5.22 0.57
N LEU A 80 1.87 5.38 1.00
CA LEU A 80 1.43 6.49 1.83
C LEU A 80 1.38 6.04 3.29
N LYS A 81 2.29 6.57 4.11
CA LYS A 81 2.36 6.26 5.53
C LYS A 81 1.09 6.70 6.26
N GLN A 82 0.49 5.80 7.03
CA GLN A 82 -0.65 6.08 7.90
C GLN A 82 -0.20 6.43 9.33
N ASN A 83 -1.06 7.07 10.11
CA ASN A 83 -0.77 7.43 11.51
C ASN A 83 -0.83 6.22 12.46
N SER A 84 -1.57 5.18 12.07
CA SER A 84 -1.76 3.93 12.81
C SER A 84 -2.07 2.80 11.84
N ALA A 85 -2.12 1.57 12.35
CA ALA A 85 -2.59 0.40 11.63
C ALA A 85 -3.98 0.66 11.06
N TYR A 86 -4.11 0.50 9.74
CA TYR A 86 -5.35 0.77 9.02
C TYR A 86 -6.05 -0.54 8.69
N PHE A 87 -7.05 -0.90 9.50
CA PHE A 87 -7.88 -2.08 9.28
C PHE A 87 -9.01 -1.79 8.30
N VAL A 88 -9.25 -2.73 7.40
CA VAL A 88 -10.43 -2.73 6.52
C VAL A 88 -11.16 -4.08 6.62
N PRO A 89 -12.50 -4.09 6.64
CA PRO A 89 -13.27 -5.32 6.59
C PRO A 89 -13.22 -5.93 5.18
N LEU A 90 -13.17 -7.25 5.11
CA LEU A 90 -13.33 -8.00 3.87
C LEU A 90 -14.73 -8.58 3.79
N ASN A 91 -15.33 -8.53 2.60
CA ASN A 91 -16.63 -9.11 2.33
C ASN A 91 -16.49 -10.64 2.17
N THR A 92 -16.39 -11.34 3.30
CA THR A 92 -16.30 -12.80 3.41
C THR A 92 -17.02 -13.26 4.66
N ASP A 93 -17.62 -14.45 4.61
CA ASP A 93 -18.25 -15.11 5.75
C ASP A 93 -17.22 -15.83 6.65
N ASP A 94 -15.98 -15.96 6.18
CA ASP A 94 -14.90 -16.58 6.92
C ASP A 94 -14.33 -15.62 7.99
N ILE A 95 -14.66 -15.90 9.25
CA ILE A 95 -14.13 -15.17 10.41
C ILE A 95 -12.60 -15.18 10.46
N HIS A 96 -11.91 -16.14 9.86
CA HIS A 96 -10.45 -16.22 9.89
C HIS A 96 -9.77 -15.17 9.00
N THR A 97 -10.46 -14.66 7.98
CA THR A 97 -9.92 -13.76 6.95
C THR A 97 -10.73 -12.47 6.76
N GLN A 98 -11.65 -12.16 7.67
CA GLN A 98 -12.61 -11.05 7.53
C GLN A 98 -12.02 -9.63 7.65
N ARG A 99 -10.72 -9.49 7.91
CA ARG A 99 -10.04 -8.18 7.94
C ARG A 99 -8.69 -8.23 7.25
N GLY A 100 -8.26 -7.08 6.75
CA GLY A 100 -6.91 -6.84 6.27
C GLY A 100 -6.34 -5.53 6.81
N LEU A 101 -5.01 -5.44 6.82
CA LEU A 101 -4.30 -4.18 6.98
C LEU A 101 -4.09 -3.56 5.60
N PHE A 102 -4.56 -2.33 5.42
CA PHE A 102 -4.48 -1.64 4.14
C PHE A 102 -3.29 -0.70 4.05
N PHE A 103 -2.58 -0.80 2.93
CA PHE A 103 -1.40 -0.02 2.59
C PHE A 103 -1.66 0.75 1.30
N PRO A 104 -2.16 2.00 1.40
CA PRO A 104 -2.42 2.82 0.24
C PRO A 104 -1.12 3.23 -0.45
N TRP A 105 -1.15 3.31 -1.77
CA TRP A 105 -0.02 3.74 -2.58
C TRP A 105 -0.43 4.69 -3.71
N LYS A 106 0.57 5.20 -4.41
CA LYS A 106 0.42 5.84 -5.71
C LYS A 106 1.37 5.21 -6.70
N MET A 107 0.95 5.12 -7.96
CA MET A 107 1.85 4.72 -9.04
C MET A 107 2.90 5.81 -9.31
N GLY A 108 4.13 5.37 -9.44
CA GLY A 108 5.31 6.19 -9.69
C GLY A 108 5.81 6.95 -8.46
N ILE A 109 6.67 7.92 -8.73
CA ILE A 109 7.24 8.83 -7.74
C ILE A 109 6.41 10.10 -7.68
N SER A 110 6.09 10.57 -6.48
CA SER A 110 5.48 11.88 -6.29
C SER A 110 6.51 12.96 -6.60
N LYS A 111 6.40 13.59 -7.78
CA LYS A 111 7.28 14.70 -8.16
C LYS A 111 6.73 16.02 -7.62
N ARG A 112 7.62 16.92 -7.23
CA ARG A 112 7.26 18.27 -6.81
C ARG A 112 6.60 18.98 -7.98
N LEU A 113 5.42 19.57 -7.76
CA LEU A 113 4.81 20.46 -8.74
C LEU A 113 5.69 21.70 -8.87
N VAL A 114 6.33 21.86 -10.03
CA VAL A 114 7.08 23.07 -10.38
C VAL A 114 6.22 23.88 -11.32
N ILE A 115 5.59 24.93 -10.79
CA ILE A 115 4.79 25.87 -11.58
C ILE A 115 5.73 26.99 -12.03
N ASN A 116 6.09 27.00 -13.32
CA ASN A 116 6.94 28.05 -13.89
C ASN A 116 6.18 29.37 -14.08
N ASP A 117 4.89 29.29 -14.39
CA ASP A 117 4.02 30.45 -14.62
C ASP A 117 2.68 30.21 -13.91
N LEU A 118 2.46 30.95 -12.82
CA LEU A 118 1.32 30.80 -11.94
C LEU A 118 0.02 31.29 -12.61
N ASP A 119 0.09 32.33 -13.43
CA ASP A 119 -1.07 32.96 -14.04
C ASP A 119 -1.65 32.07 -15.14
N PHE A 120 -0.79 31.47 -15.97
CA PHE A 120 -1.21 30.46 -16.95
C PHE A 120 -1.79 29.22 -16.28
N PHE A 121 -1.19 28.78 -15.16
CA PHE A 121 -1.68 27.62 -14.42
C PHE A 121 -3.08 27.86 -13.85
N VAL A 122 -3.31 28.99 -13.18
CA VAL A 122 -4.62 29.34 -12.64
C VAL A 122 -5.69 29.46 -13.74
N ALA A 123 -5.32 30.01 -14.91
CA ALA A 123 -6.23 30.13 -16.06
C ALA A 123 -6.59 28.79 -16.72
N SER A 124 -5.74 27.77 -16.60
CA SER A 124 -5.93 26.44 -17.22
C SER A 124 -6.59 25.41 -16.30
N GLN A 125 -6.80 25.72 -15.01
CA GLN A 125 -7.48 24.81 -14.08
C GLN A 125 -9.00 24.85 -14.26
N HIS A 126 -9.60 23.68 -14.53
CA HIS A 126 -11.05 23.51 -14.49
C HIS A 126 -11.51 23.32 -13.03
N LYS A 127 -12.20 24.33 -12.47
CA LYS A 127 -12.84 24.22 -11.14
C LYS A 127 -13.73 22.97 -11.09
N PRO A 128 -13.70 22.16 -10.01
CA PRO A 128 -13.24 22.48 -8.65
C PRO A 128 -11.95 21.75 -8.20
N TYR A 129 -11.12 21.24 -9.10
CA TYR A 129 -9.94 20.44 -8.73
C TYR A 129 -8.66 21.27 -8.82
N ILE A 130 -7.82 21.20 -7.79
CA ILE A 130 -6.49 21.81 -7.80
C ILE A 130 -5.44 20.70 -7.61
N PRO A 131 -4.47 20.55 -8.52
CA PRO A 131 -3.33 19.68 -8.31
C PRO A 131 -2.36 20.31 -7.30
N ILE A 132 -2.08 19.60 -6.21
CA ILE A 132 -1.12 19.99 -5.17
C ILE A 132 0.28 19.47 -5.51
N MET A 133 0.36 18.30 -6.17
CA MET A 133 1.60 17.67 -6.64
C MET A 133 1.35 17.00 -8.00
N GLU A 134 2.41 16.64 -8.74
CA GLU A 134 2.25 15.79 -9.92
C GLU A 134 1.60 14.46 -9.47
N ASN A 135 0.41 14.15 -9.99
CA ASN A 135 -0.44 13.02 -9.58
C ASN A 135 -1.13 13.12 -8.19
N LEU A 136 -1.36 14.32 -7.66
CA LEU A 136 -2.19 14.56 -6.47
C LEU A 136 -3.14 15.74 -6.68
N GLU A 137 -4.45 15.47 -6.71
CA GLU A 137 -5.50 16.49 -6.84
C GLU A 137 -6.37 16.55 -5.58
N THR A 138 -6.81 17.77 -5.22
CA THR A 138 -7.81 17.98 -4.17
C THR A 138 -9.04 18.67 -4.74
N LYS A 139 -10.23 18.34 -4.21
CA LYS A 139 -11.49 19.00 -4.55
C LYS A 139 -11.71 20.16 -3.59
N LEU A 140 -11.83 21.38 -4.12
CA LEU A 140 -12.29 22.53 -3.35
C LEU A 140 -13.76 22.32 -2.96
N ARG A 141 -14.06 22.44 -1.67
CA ARG A 141 -15.44 22.48 -1.14
C ARG A 141 -16.05 23.85 -1.36
#